data_AF-A0A6A3P820-F1
#
_entry.id   AF-A0A6A3P820-F1
#
_cell.length_a   1.000
_cell.length_b   1.000
_cell.length_c   1.000
_cell.angle_alpha   90.00
_cell.angle_beta   90.00
_cell.angle_gamma   90.00
#
_symmetry.space_group_name_H-M   'P 1'
#
loop_
_entity.id
_entity.type
_entity.pdbx_description
1 polymer ?
#
loop_
_entity_poly.entity_id
_entity_poly.type
_entity_poly.pdbx_seq_one_letter_code
_entity_poly.pdbx_strand_id
1 'polypeptide(L)'
;MMLPLPPGPGLPLEPPSKKATTRRYFFCGANIVGVIRSLVYYIRFHQTTAPQGAVEEILAVAYQSDVVAVDLPVAICHCLGIHVPPTLQFTGIVMMVVENIVKQVIINGDEILSSAQNVYKLLNNASAVNSSHTSVDELQDLMNTKSTCGYQLKRITDHVVFSVNNLRYTTPGAKIDDIRVQISNSRLVQKDIPAATNNCMNELHSYKTKQAAFETRDLLRKTLAVIIEQLITTATTNMGHFVAMEQYMLEVTNLGLTMLAGLDPTRIIWLASQFIQPICGPTSFVGEIDDGSLYDALGLKTVDEAFVGSYGAWKKKGDGAVKIIFKSIDTKDVTVVIHSGGDKVAEVDVNAGETVTWNSTVTKLQDKVLYLDRWRPNVIGLSGTGGGSLKLWVPRSSKGGHLTMHVVINVS
;
A
#
# COMPACT_ATOMS: atom_id res chain seq x y z
N MET A 1 -36.93 37.95 -0.46
CA MET A 1 -35.64 38.65 -0.33
C MET A 1 -35.26 38.57 1.15
N MET A 2 -34.53 37.52 1.54
CA MET A 2 -34.04 37.32 2.91
C MET A 2 -32.51 37.43 2.85
N LEU A 3 -31.97 38.40 3.59
CA LEU A 3 -30.55 38.64 3.74
C LEU A 3 -29.90 37.48 4.53
N PRO A 4 -28.65 37.08 4.22
CA PRO A 4 -27.92 36.12 5.02
C PRO A 4 -27.39 36.77 6.30
N LEU A 5 -27.53 36.07 7.42
CA LEU A 5 -26.97 36.41 8.73
C LEU A 5 -25.42 36.31 8.71
N PRO A 6 -24.71 37.13 9.51
CA PRO A 6 -23.25 37.12 9.56
C PRO A 6 -22.72 35.84 10.23
N PRO A 7 -21.49 35.40 9.88
CA PRO A 7 -20.86 34.25 10.51
C PRO A 7 -20.59 34.54 11.99
N GLY A 8 -21.08 33.67 12.87
CA GLY A 8 -20.84 33.76 14.30
C GLY A 8 -19.36 33.58 14.66
N PRO A 9 -18.93 34.06 15.84
CA PRO A 9 -17.54 33.95 16.28
C PRO A 9 -17.17 32.47 16.42
N GLY A 10 -16.04 32.09 15.82
CA GLY A 10 -15.51 30.73 15.88
C GLY A 10 -15.34 30.26 17.33
N LEU A 11 -15.77 29.02 17.60
CA LEU A 11 -15.55 28.38 18.89
C LEU A 11 -14.05 28.38 19.25
N PRO A 12 -13.69 28.66 20.51
CA PRO A 12 -12.32 28.49 20.98
C PRO A 12 -11.93 27.00 20.89
N LEU A 13 -10.78 26.71 20.29
CA LEU A 13 -10.17 25.38 20.33
C LEU A 13 -9.82 25.05 21.79
N GLU A 14 -10.52 24.08 22.38
CA GLU A 14 -10.24 23.54 23.71
C GLU A 14 -8.81 22.96 23.75
N PRO A 15 -8.02 23.17 24.83
CA PRO A 15 -6.68 22.61 24.91
C PRO A 15 -6.72 21.07 24.96
N PRO A 16 -5.83 20.38 24.22
CA PRO A 16 -5.84 18.92 24.17
C PRO A 16 -5.56 18.28 25.53
N SER A 17 -6.27 17.20 25.86
CA SER A 17 -6.09 16.46 27.11
C SER A 17 -4.63 15.97 27.30
N LYS A 18 -4.17 15.80 28.55
CA LYS A 18 -2.81 15.33 28.85
C LYS A 18 -2.44 14.02 28.13
N LYS A 19 -3.40 13.09 27.96
CA LYS A 19 -3.23 11.83 27.22
C LYS A 19 -3.05 12.05 25.71
N ALA A 20 -3.78 13.00 25.12
CA ALA A 20 -3.63 13.38 23.72
C ALA A 20 -2.24 13.95 23.42
N THR A 21 -1.71 14.75 24.34
CA THR A 21 -0.39 15.40 24.22
C THR A 21 0.76 14.39 24.32
N THR A 22 0.75 13.48 25.29
CA THR A 22 1.77 12.40 25.40
C THR A 22 1.83 11.54 24.14
N ARG A 23 0.66 11.22 23.58
CA ARG A 23 0.54 10.37 22.41
C ARG A 23 1.06 11.03 21.12
N ARG A 24 0.76 12.32 20.94
CA ARG A 24 1.28 13.11 19.81
C ARG A 24 2.81 13.15 19.81
N TYR A 25 3.45 13.22 20.98
CA TYR A 25 4.91 13.22 21.07
C TYR A 25 5.54 11.87 20.74
N PHE A 26 4.96 10.76 21.21
CA PHE A 26 5.38 9.43 20.78
C PHE A 26 5.34 9.32 19.25
N PHE A 27 4.24 9.75 18.62
CA PHE A 27 4.08 9.71 17.17
C PHE A 27 5.04 10.60 16.40
N CYS A 28 5.29 11.80 16.92
CA CYS A 28 6.32 12.69 16.40
C CYS A 28 7.69 11.97 16.40
N GLY A 29 8.09 11.43 17.56
CA GLY A 29 9.34 10.68 17.70
C GLY A 29 9.43 9.48 16.75
N ALA A 30 8.37 8.67 16.69
CA ALA A 30 8.31 7.48 15.82
C ALA A 30 8.46 7.82 14.34
N ASN A 31 7.77 8.86 13.86
CA ASN A 31 7.89 9.32 12.49
C ASN A 31 9.31 9.84 12.21
N ILE A 32 9.86 10.63 13.12
CA ILE A 32 11.19 11.22 12.97
C ILE A 32 12.28 10.15 12.95
N VAL A 33 12.18 9.11 13.79
CA VAL A 33 13.08 7.95 13.73
C VAL A 33 13.07 7.32 12.34
N GLY A 34 11.89 7.09 11.76
CA GLY A 34 11.76 6.51 10.43
C GLY A 34 12.31 7.41 9.32
N VAL A 35 12.07 8.72 9.40
CA VAL A 35 12.62 9.72 8.47
C VAL A 35 14.14 9.74 8.55
N ILE A 36 14.71 9.80 9.75
CA ILE A 36 16.17 9.83 9.96
C ILE A 36 16.81 8.54 9.46
N ARG A 37 16.23 7.36 9.74
CA ARG A 37 16.72 6.08 9.19
C ARG A 37 16.79 6.11 7.66
N SER A 38 15.76 6.65 7.02
CA SER A 38 15.69 6.76 5.56
C SER A 38 16.68 7.76 5.00
N LEU A 39 16.85 8.89 5.69
CA LEU A 39 17.81 9.93 5.31
C LEU A 39 19.26 9.43 5.45
N VAL A 40 19.60 8.78 6.56
CA VAL A 40 20.94 8.20 6.75
C VAL A 40 21.23 7.11 5.71
N TYR A 41 20.26 6.24 5.43
CA TYR A 41 20.40 5.24 4.37
C TYR A 41 20.66 5.89 3.01
N TYR A 42 19.91 6.94 2.67
CA TYR A 42 20.06 7.69 1.42
C TYR A 42 21.44 8.36 1.32
N ILE A 43 21.86 9.06 2.37
CA ILE A 43 23.19 9.71 2.43
C ILE A 43 24.29 8.66 2.26
N ARG A 44 24.23 7.54 2.99
CA ARG A 44 25.21 6.45 2.87
C ARG A 44 25.27 5.87 1.48
N PHE A 45 24.12 5.61 0.86
CA PHE A 45 24.04 5.09 -0.50
C PHE A 45 24.74 6.02 -1.49
N HIS A 46 24.53 7.34 -1.37
CA HIS A 46 25.21 8.32 -2.21
C HIS A 46 26.71 8.40 -1.94
N GLN A 47 27.13 8.39 -0.67
CA GLN A 47 28.55 8.35 -0.29
C GLN A 47 29.26 7.10 -0.82
N THR A 48 28.60 5.95 -0.88
CA THR A 48 29.19 4.70 -1.40
C THR A 48 29.20 4.60 -2.92
N THR A 49 28.25 5.25 -3.60
CA THR A 49 28.06 5.12 -5.06
C THR A 49 28.77 6.23 -5.84
N ALA A 50 28.98 7.40 -5.22
CA ALA A 50 29.80 8.50 -5.74
C ALA A 50 30.68 9.03 -4.60
N PRO A 51 31.84 8.40 -4.34
CA PRO A 51 32.71 8.81 -3.25
C PRO A 51 33.41 10.10 -3.67
N GLN A 52 32.88 11.25 -3.24
CA GLN A 52 33.55 12.53 -2.89
C GLN A 52 32.53 13.67 -2.98
N GLY A 53 32.38 14.42 -1.88
CA GLY A 53 31.67 15.70 -1.86
C GLY A 53 31.79 16.36 -0.49
N ALA A 54 31.88 17.69 -0.46
CA ALA A 54 31.86 18.47 0.78
C ALA A 54 30.48 18.34 1.47
N VAL A 55 30.35 18.74 2.74
CA VAL A 55 29.07 18.68 3.49
C VAL A 55 27.94 19.36 2.71
N GLU A 56 28.26 20.41 1.97
CA GLU A 56 27.37 21.19 1.12
C GLU A 56 26.82 20.41 -0.08
N GLU A 57 27.60 19.49 -0.65
CA GLU A 57 27.18 18.67 -1.79
C GLU A 57 26.23 17.54 -1.35
N ILE A 58 26.53 16.91 -0.21
CA ILE A 58 25.64 15.92 0.42
C ILE A 58 24.33 16.58 0.84
N LEU A 59 24.40 17.82 1.36
CA LEU A 59 23.24 18.60 1.74
C LEU A 59 22.35 18.91 0.52
N ALA A 60 22.94 19.31 -0.61
CA ALA A 60 22.20 19.58 -1.84
C ALA A 60 21.46 18.34 -2.37
N VAL A 61 22.11 17.16 -2.31
CA VAL A 61 21.50 15.89 -2.74
C VAL A 61 20.40 15.45 -1.75
N ALA A 62 20.62 15.60 -0.45
CA ALA A 62 19.62 15.30 0.57
C ALA A 62 18.34 16.13 0.40
N TYR A 63 18.44 17.44 0.13
CA TYR A 63 17.28 18.32 -0.08
C TYR A 63 16.45 17.97 -1.32
N GLN A 64 17.03 17.28 -2.31
CA GLN A 64 16.31 16.80 -3.49
C GLN A 64 15.57 15.48 -3.25
N SER A 65 15.81 14.82 -2.11
CA SER A 65 15.13 13.56 -1.79
C SER A 65 13.70 13.82 -1.30
N ASP A 66 12.79 12.91 -1.64
CA ASP A 66 11.42 12.92 -1.09
C ASP A 66 11.42 12.87 0.44
N VAL A 67 12.47 12.29 1.04
CA VAL A 67 12.63 12.20 2.49
C VAL A 67 12.70 13.60 3.13
N VAL A 68 13.38 14.55 2.47
CA VAL A 68 13.54 15.93 2.97
C VAL A 68 12.47 16.86 2.40
N ALA A 69 12.06 16.67 1.15
CA ALA A 69 11.08 17.53 0.50
C ALA A 69 9.63 17.26 0.96
N VAL A 70 9.32 16.03 1.38
CA VAL A 70 7.95 15.60 1.73
C VAL A 70 7.91 15.00 3.13
N ASP A 71 8.66 13.92 3.36
CA ASP A 71 8.44 13.07 4.54
C ASP A 71 8.76 13.81 5.86
N LEU A 72 9.88 14.55 5.89
CA LEU A 72 10.33 15.31 7.05
C LEU A 72 9.41 16.51 7.36
N PRO A 73 9.09 17.41 6.42
CA PRO A 73 8.14 18.49 6.67
C PRO A 73 6.76 18.00 7.14
N VAL A 74 6.24 16.90 6.58
CA VAL A 74 4.98 16.29 7.03
C VAL A 74 5.11 15.78 8.46
N ALA A 75 6.21 15.11 8.81
CA ALA A 75 6.46 14.67 10.18
C ALA A 75 6.51 15.86 11.16
N ILE A 76 7.16 16.96 10.76
CA ILE A 76 7.22 18.20 11.56
C ILE A 76 5.85 18.86 11.71
N CYS A 77 5.01 18.88 10.67
CA CYS A 77 3.64 19.38 10.80
C CYS A 77 2.88 18.62 11.88
N HIS A 78 3.02 17.28 11.93
CA HIS A 78 2.40 16.47 12.97
C HIS A 78 3.02 16.73 14.36
N CYS A 79 4.33 16.88 14.46
CA CYS A 79 5.00 17.27 15.70
C CYS A 79 4.46 18.59 16.25
N LEU A 80 4.32 19.60 15.38
CA LEU A 80 3.81 20.94 15.68
C LEU A 80 2.28 21.01 15.78
N GLY A 81 1.56 19.95 15.38
CA GLY A 81 0.10 19.88 15.47
C GLY A 81 -0.59 20.83 14.50
N ILE A 82 0.08 21.14 13.41
CA ILE A 82 -0.43 21.97 12.33
C ILE A 82 -0.92 21.06 11.20
N HIS A 83 -1.90 21.54 10.45
CA HIS A 83 -2.41 20.80 9.31
C HIS A 83 -1.37 20.73 8.19
N VAL A 84 -1.25 19.57 7.57
CA VAL A 84 -0.37 19.37 6.41
C VAL A 84 -1.04 20.03 5.20
N PRO A 85 -0.40 21.02 4.55
CA PRO A 85 -0.99 21.67 3.38
C PRO A 85 -1.16 20.66 2.23
N PRO A 86 -2.32 20.58 1.56
CA PRO A 86 -2.56 19.64 0.47
C PRO A 86 -1.57 19.75 -0.71
N THR A 87 -1.01 20.94 -0.92
CA THR A 87 -0.02 21.25 -1.95
C THR A 87 1.43 21.02 -1.52
N LEU A 88 1.67 20.60 -0.27
CA LEU A 88 3.00 20.49 0.37
C LEU A 88 3.83 21.78 0.31
N GLN A 89 3.18 22.93 0.24
CA GLN A 89 3.83 24.22 0.43
C GLN A 89 3.89 24.53 1.92
N PHE A 90 5.03 24.21 2.53
CA PHE A 90 5.23 24.36 3.97
C PHE A 90 5.60 25.79 4.36
N THR A 91 5.27 26.16 5.60
CA THR A 91 5.64 27.46 6.14
C THR A 91 7.15 27.54 6.39
N GLY A 92 7.69 28.77 6.42
CA GLY A 92 9.11 28.98 6.73
C GLY A 92 9.52 28.42 8.10
N ILE A 93 8.60 28.36 9.06
CA ILE A 93 8.83 27.73 10.37
C ILE A 93 9.09 26.23 10.21
N VAL A 94 8.26 25.51 9.45
CA VAL A 94 8.45 24.08 9.21
C VAL A 94 9.77 23.82 8.50
N MET A 95 10.08 24.60 7.47
CA MET A 95 11.33 24.44 6.71
C MET A 95 12.57 24.75 7.56
N MET A 96 12.51 25.73 8.46
CA MET A 96 13.61 25.99 9.41
C MET A 96 13.89 24.79 10.33
N VAL A 97 12.83 24.14 10.83
CA VAL A 97 12.96 22.92 11.64
C VAL A 97 13.55 21.77 10.82
N VAL A 98 13.08 21.60 9.57
CA VAL A 98 13.59 20.61 8.62
C VAL A 98 15.09 20.81 8.40
N GLU A 99 15.53 22.05 8.11
CA GLU A 99 16.95 22.37 7.89
C GLU A 99 17.82 22.02 9.10
N ASN A 100 17.35 22.36 10.31
CA ASN A 100 18.07 22.04 11.54
C ASN A 100 18.22 20.53 11.74
N ILE A 101 17.16 19.75 11.48
CA ILE A 101 17.21 18.29 11.59
C ILE A 101 18.14 17.69 10.55
N VAL A 102 18.04 18.11 9.28
CA VAL A 102 18.91 17.60 8.20
C VAL A 102 20.38 17.87 8.51
N LYS A 103 20.72 19.08 8.97
CA LYS A 103 22.09 19.41 9.41
C LYS A 103 22.58 18.48 10.51
N GLN A 104 21.76 18.25 11.54
CA GLN A 104 22.14 17.35 12.63
C GLN A 104 22.32 15.92 12.14
N VAL A 105 21.48 15.43 11.24
CA VAL A 105 21.59 14.07 10.66
C VAL A 105 22.85 13.91 9.81
N ILE A 106 23.24 14.94 9.06
CA ILE A 106 24.49 14.89 8.28
C ILE A 106 25.72 14.89 9.20
N ILE A 107 25.69 15.67 10.29
CA ILE A 107 26.82 15.79 11.22
C ILE A 107 26.97 14.54 12.09
N ASN A 108 25.87 14.08 12.69
CA ASN A 108 25.91 13.03 13.73
C ASN A 108 25.49 11.64 13.18
N GLY A 109 24.91 11.57 11.99
CA GLY A 109 24.51 10.32 11.34
C GLY A 109 23.62 9.42 12.22
N ASP A 110 24.03 8.17 12.34
CA ASP A 110 23.32 7.15 13.14
C ASP A 110 23.38 7.40 14.65
N GLU A 111 24.29 8.25 15.15
CA GLU A 111 24.43 8.50 16.59
C GLU A 111 23.15 9.10 17.18
N ILE A 112 22.39 9.84 16.37
CA ILE A 112 21.08 10.37 16.75
C ILE A 112 20.11 9.25 17.13
N LEU A 113 20.20 8.11 16.44
CA LEU A 113 19.32 6.96 16.61
C LEU A 113 19.84 5.96 17.67
N SER A 114 20.89 6.30 18.40
CA SER A 114 21.43 5.43 19.47
C SER A 114 20.50 5.32 20.68
N SER A 115 19.65 6.33 20.94
CA SER A 115 18.66 6.29 22.00
C SER A 115 17.46 7.19 21.70
N ALA A 116 16.29 6.84 22.25
CA ALA A 116 15.10 7.68 22.21
C ALA A 116 15.35 9.06 22.85
N GLN A 117 16.22 9.12 23.86
CA GLN A 117 16.61 10.37 24.49
C GLN A 117 17.33 11.30 23.50
N ASN A 118 18.20 10.77 22.64
CA ASN A 118 18.90 11.56 21.63
C ASN A 118 17.94 12.07 20.55
N VAL A 119 16.95 11.26 20.16
CA VAL A 119 15.88 11.68 19.25
C VAL A 119 15.07 12.84 19.84
N TYR A 120 14.63 12.74 21.10
CA TYR A 120 13.88 13.82 21.72
C TYR A 120 14.73 15.07 21.95
N LYS A 121 16.02 14.93 22.28
CA LYS A 121 16.97 16.07 22.34
C LYS A 121 17.07 16.78 21.00
N LEU A 122 17.21 16.03 19.91
CA LEU A 122 17.20 16.60 18.56
C LEU A 122 15.91 17.38 18.30
N LEU A 123 14.75 16.78 18.61
CA LEU A 123 13.45 17.41 18.37
C LEU A 123 13.24 18.65 19.23
N ASN A 124 13.71 18.65 20.47
CA ASN A 124 13.63 19.80 21.34
C ASN A 124 14.54 20.94 20.84
N ASN A 125 15.80 20.62 20.49
CA ASN A 125 16.75 21.59 19.94
C ASN A 125 16.26 22.17 18.60
N ALA A 126 15.60 21.36 17.78
CA ALA A 126 15.00 21.79 16.53
C ALA A 126 13.66 22.53 16.71
N SER A 127 13.19 22.75 17.95
CA SER A 127 11.88 23.37 18.25
C SER A 127 10.67 22.61 17.66
N ALA A 128 10.82 21.30 17.40
CA ALA A 128 9.74 20.43 16.95
C ALA A 128 8.83 19.95 18.09
N VAL A 129 9.36 19.90 19.33
CA VAL A 129 8.64 19.52 20.56
C VAL A 129 9.09 20.36 21.75
N ASN A 130 8.17 20.66 22.68
CA ASN A 130 8.38 21.69 23.70
C ASN A 130 8.59 21.16 25.13
N SER A 131 8.77 19.84 25.34
CA SER A 131 8.89 19.29 26.70
C SER A 131 9.92 18.16 26.84
N SER A 132 10.38 17.90 28.06
CA SER A 132 11.06 16.67 28.46
C SER A 132 9.99 15.60 28.75
N HIS A 133 10.06 14.44 28.09
CA HIS A 133 8.89 13.57 27.88
C HIS A 133 8.88 12.26 28.69
N THR A 134 7.66 11.75 28.94
CA THR A 134 7.34 10.48 29.62
C THR A 134 7.24 9.27 28.67
N SER A 135 7.41 9.46 27.36
CA SER A 135 7.27 8.44 26.30
C SER A 135 8.63 7.97 25.75
N VAL A 136 9.72 8.19 26.50
CA VAL A 136 11.08 7.79 26.12
C VAL A 136 11.18 6.27 26.02
N ASP A 137 10.60 5.55 26.97
CA ASP A 137 10.63 4.08 27.02
C ASP A 137 9.88 3.46 25.82
N GLU A 138 8.66 3.93 25.54
CA GLU A 138 7.87 3.45 24.39
C GLU A 138 8.58 3.71 23.05
N LEU A 139 9.21 4.88 22.90
CA LEU A 139 9.97 5.19 21.69
C LEU A 139 11.25 4.33 21.62
N GLN A 140 11.89 4.07 22.76
CA GLN A 140 13.07 3.21 22.84
C GLN A 140 12.73 1.77 22.43
N ASP A 141 11.60 1.24 22.91
CA ASP A 141 11.11 -0.07 22.51
C ASP A 141 10.85 -0.15 21.01
N LEU A 142 10.17 0.86 20.44
CA LEU A 142 9.99 0.97 18.99
C LEU A 142 11.34 1.00 18.25
N MET A 143 12.30 1.79 18.73
CA MET A 143 13.63 1.86 18.12
C MET A 143 14.35 0.52 18.17
N ASN A 144 14.23 -0.22 19.27
CA ASN A 144 14.84 -1.53 19.49
C ASN A 144 14.26 -2.61 18.55
N THR A 145 12.99 -2.51 18.14
CA THR A 145 12.42 -3.43 17.13
C THR A 145 13.15 -3.37 15.79
N LYS A 146 13.82 -2.23 15.49
CA LYS A 146 14.41 -1.91 14.18
C LYS A 146 13.41 -2.01 13.02
N SER A 147 12.11 -2.05 13.31
CA SER A 147 11.07 -2.11 12.30
C SER A 147 11.08 -0.86 11.44
N THR A 148 10.89 -1.07 10.13
CA THR A 148 10.72 -0.01 9.13
C THR A 148 9.33 -0.02 8.52
N CYS A 149 8.56 -1.10 8.71
CA CYS A 149 7.26 -1.29 8.08
C CYS A 149 6.30 -0.14 8.35
N GLY A 150 6.12 0.28 9.61
CA GLY A 150 5.15 1.33 9.96
C GLY A 150 5.50 2.68 9.38
N TYR A 151 6.78 3.02 9.36
CA TYR A 151 7.25 4.21 8.68
C TYR A 151 7.01 4.15 7.17
N GLN A 152 7.34 3.04 6.51
CA GLN A 152 7.15 2.89 5.07
C GLN A 152 5.67 2.98 4.68
N LEU A 153 4.77 2.39 5.47
CA LEU A 153 3.32 2.48 5.25
C LEU A 153 2.80 3.90 5.42
N LYS A 154 3.20 4.61 6.49
CA LYS A 154 2.86 6.02 6.69
C LYS A 154 3.35 6.88 5.53
N ARG A 155 4.62 6.73 5.16
CA ARG A 155 5.26 7.46 4.06
C ARG A 155 4.48 7.30 2.76
N ILE A 156 4.19 6.06 2.36
CA ILE A 156 3.41 5.79 1.15
C ILE A 156 2.00 6.38 1.23
N THR A 157 1.39 6.40 2.41
CA THR A 157 0.06 7.02 2.59
C THR A 157 0.11 8.54 2.40
N ASP A 158 1.14 9.22 2.91
CA ASP A 158 1.32 10.65 2.68
C ASP A 158 1.55 10.97 1.20
N HIS A 159 2.35 10.14 0.52
CA HIS A 159 2.59 10.26 -0.92
C HIS A 159 1.31 10.05 -1.72
N VAL A 160 0.43 9.13 -1.30
CA VAL A 160 -0.90 8.93 -1.89
C VAL A 160 -1.77 10.17 -1.72
N VAL A 161 -1.87 10.71 -0.50
CA VAL A 161 -2.63 11.93 -0.21
C VAL A 161 -2.13 13.08 -1.08
N PHE A 162 -0.82 13.29 -1.12
CA PHE A 162 -0.22 14.34 -1.95
C PHE A 162 -0.48 14.11 -3.45
N SER A 163 -0.20 12.92 -3.97
CA SER A 163 -0.30 12.64 -5.39
C SER A 163 -1.72 12.83 -5.92
N VAL A 164 -2.73 12.34 -5.19
CA VAL A 164 -4.14 12.50 -5.58
C VAL A 164 -4.56 13.97 -5.49
N ASN A 165 -4.21 14.67 -4.40
CA ASN A 165 -4.55 16.08 -4.25
C ASN A 165 -3.89 16.97 -5.30
N ASN A 166 -2.61 16.73 -5.61
CA ASN A 166 -1.88 17.46 -6.63
C ASN A 166 -2.48 17.21 -8.03
N LEU A 167 -2.87 15.97 -8.33
CA LEU A 167 -3.55 15.66 -9.59
C LEU A 167 -4.87 16.41 -9.69
N ARG A 168 -5.68 16.42 -8.63
CA ARG A 168 -6.96 17.17 -8.60
C ARG A 168 -6.76 18.68 -8.73
N TYR A 169 -5.73 19.22 -8.08
CA TYR A 169 -5.39 20.64 -8.16
C TYR A 169 -4.96 21.05 -9.57
N THR A 170 -4.14 20.23 -10.23
CA THR A 170 -3.65 20.51 -11.58
C THR A 170 -4.67 20.18 -12.68
N THR A 171 -5.69 19.37 -12.38
CA THR A 171 -6.75 18.96 -13.32
C THR A 171 -8.16 19.16 -12.74
N PRO A 172 -8.57 20.41 -12.41
CA PRO A 172 -9.80 20.67 -11.65
C PRO A 172 -11.11 20.25 -12.36
N GLY A 173 -11.06 20.00 -13.67
CA GLY A 173 -12.21 19.52 -14.47
C GLY A 173 -12.11 18.06 -14.92
N ALA A 174 -11.10 17.30 -14.49
CA ALA A 174 -10.95 15.89 -14.87
C ALA A 174 -12.10 15.05 -14.29
N LYS A 175 -12.61 14.10 -15.08
CA LYS A 175 -13.60 13.15 -14.58
C LYS A 175 -12.94 12.23 -13.57
N ILE A 176 -13.74 11.76 -12.61
CA ILE A 176 -13.30 10.80 -11.58
C ILE A 176 -12.61 9.59 -12.23
N ASP A 177 -13.18 9.05 -13.31
CA ASP A 177 -12.60 7.88 -14.00
C ASP A 177 -11.23 8.18 -14.63
N ASP A 178 -11.02 9.39 -15.16
CA ASP A 178 -9.74 9.79 -15.72
C ASP A 178 -8.68 9.92 -14.60
N ILE A 179 -9.08 10.45 -13.43
CA ILE A 179 -8.23 10.52 -12.24
C ILE A 179 -7.88 9.11 -11.75
N ARG A 180 -8.86 8.18 -11.71
CA ARG A 180 -8.61 6.75 -11.36
C ARG A 180 -7.59 6.12 -12.28
N VAL A 181 -7.71 6.32 -13.60
CA VAL A 181 -6.78 5.77 -14.60
C VAL A 181 -5.39 6.36 -14.45
N GLN A 182 -5.27 7.66 -14.19
CA GLN A 182 -3.97 8.30 -14.00
C GLN A 182 -3.28 7.83 -12.71
N ILE A 183 -4.01 7.77 -11.60
CA ILE A 183 -3.47 7.31 -10.32
C ILE A 183 -3.11 5.81 -10.37
N SER A 184 -3.96 4.96 -10.96
CA SER A 184 -3.66 3.53 -11.10
C SER A 184 -2.42 3.28 -11.98
N ASN A 185 -2.18 4.16 -12.96
CA ASN A 185 -0.99 4.08 -13.81
C ASN A 185 0.25 4.76 -13.22
N SER A 186 0.14 5.41 -12.07
CA SER A 186 1.28 6.07 -11.43
C SER A 186 2.31 5.07 -10.90
N ARG A 187 3.57 5.50 -10.83
CA ARG A 187 4.64 4.74 -10.17
C ARG A 187 4.30 4.42 -8.72
N LEU A 188 3.64 5.34 -8.03
CA LEU A 188 3.24 5.21 -6.64
C LEU A 188 2.39 3.95 -6.44
N VAL A 189 1.35 3.77 -7.26
CA VAL A 189 0.46 2.61 -7.18
C VAL A 189 1.14 1.34 -7.72
N GLN A 190 1.82 1.43 -8.86
CA GLN A 190 2.37 0.23 -9.51
C GLN A 190 3.57 -0.36 -8.80
N LYS A 191 4.41 0.48 -8.17
CA LYS A 191 5.72 0.06 -7.67
C LYS A 191 5.93 0.39 -6.21
N ASP A 192 5.64 1.62 -5.79
CA ASP A 192 6.05 2.07 -4.46
C ASP A 192 5.15 1.48 -3.35
N ILE A 193 3.83 1.38 -3.56
CA ILE A 193 2.90 0.66 -2.67
C ILE A 193 3.28 -0.83 -2.53
N PRO A 194 3.47 -1.61 -3.62
CA PRO A 194 3.95 -2.97 -3.52
C PRO A 194 5.30 -3.09 -2.81
N ALA A 195 6.28 -2.24 -3.14
CA ALA A 195 7.60 -2.28 -2.53
C ALA A 195 7.54 -2.04 -1.01
N ALA A 196 6.81 -1.02 -0.56
CA ALA A 196 6.66 -0.73 0.87
C ALA A 196 5.97 -1.87 1.63
N THR A 197 4.88 -2.41 1.07
CA THR A 197 4.15 -3.54 1.69
C THR A 197 4.95 -4.84 1.66
N ASN A 198 5.83 -5.04 0.67
CA ASN A 198 6.72 -6.20 0.62
C ASN A 198 7.91 -6.09 1.56
N ASN A 199 8.45 -4.89 1.76
CA ASN A 199 9.54 -4.69 2.72
C ASN A 199 9.10 -5.06 4.14
N CYS A 200 7.81 -4.92 4.45
CA CYS A 200 7.21 -5.43 5.68
C CYS A 200 7.22 -6.97 5.81
N MET A 201 7.31 -7.72 4.71
CA MET A 201 7.15 -9.19 4.74
C MET A 201 8.28 -9.88 5.50
N ASN A 202 9.51 -9.37 5.41
CA ASN A 202 10.63 -9.89 6.19
C ASN A 202 10.36 -9.81 7.69
N GLU A 203 9.80 -8.68 8.13
CA GLU A 203 9.42 -8.47 9.52
C GLU A 203 8.22 -9.36 9.89
N LEU A 204 7.18 -9.41 9.05
CA LEU A 204 5.99 -10.24 9.28
C LEU A 204 6.31 -11.73 9.41
N HIS A 205 7.25 -12.26 8.63
CA HIS A 205 7.65 -13.66 8.69
C HIS A 205 8.37 -14.04 9.99
N SER A 206 8.91 -13.08 10.74
CA SER A 206 9.58 -13.36 12.02
C SER A 206 8.62 -13.75 13.14
N TYR A 207 7.34 -13.39 13.04
CA TYR A 207 6.34 -13.67 14.09
C TYR A 207 4.97 -14.14 13.55
N LYS A 208 4.76 -14.23 12.23
CA LYS A 208 3.54 -14.79 11.61
C LYS A 208 3.85 -15.99 10.72
N THR A 209 2.86 -16.86 10.55
CA THR A 209 2.88 -17.89 9.51
C THR A 209 2.95 -17.23 8.12
N LYS A 210 3.47 -17.95 7.13
CA LYS A 210 3.55 -17.48 5.74
C LYS A 210 2.19 -16.98 5.24
N GLN A 211 1.14 -17.76 5.46
CA GLN A 211 -0.23 -17.41 5.09
C GLN A 211 -0.70 -16.11 5.76
N ALA A 212 -0.56 -16.00 7.09
CA ALA A 212 -1.00 -14.82 7.83
C ALA A 212 -0.19 -13.55 7.46
N ALA A 213 1.07 -13.70 7.06
CA ALA A 213 1.88 -12.61 6.54
C ALA A 213 1.34 -12.11 5.19
N PHE A 214 1.03 -13.01 4.26
CA PHE A 214 0.43 -12.65 2.96
C PHE A 214 -0.95 -12.02 3.13
N GLU A 215 -1.81 -12.57 4.00
CA GLU A 215 -3.11 -11.98 4.33
C GLU A 215 -2.94 -10.55 4.90
N THR A 216 -1.97 -10.33 5.78
CA THR A 216 -1.67 -9.00 6.34
C THR A 216 -1.22 -8.03 5.25
N ARG A 217 -0.37 -8.46 4.32
CA ARG A 217 0.08 -7.61 3.20
C ARG A 217 -1.06 -7.21 2.28
N ASP A 218 -1.88 -8.18 1.88
CA ASP A 218 -3.00 -7.94 0.97
C ASP A 218 -4.02 -6.99 1.61
N LEU A 219 -4.19 -7.10 2.92
CA LEU A 219 -5.00 -6.23 3.74
C LEU A 219 -4.46 -4.79 3.79
N LEU A 220 -3.13 -4.61 3.91
CA LEU A 220 -2.49 -3.29 3.83
C LEU A 220 -2.68 -2.65 2.45
N ARG A 221 -2.51 -3.42 1.36
CA ARG A 221 -2.72 -2.93 -0.01
C ARG A 221 -4.17 -2.51 -0.25
N LYS A 222 -5.14 -3.28 0.25
CA LYS A 222 -6.58 -2.91 0.21
C LYS A 222 -6.86 -1.62 0.97
N THR A 223 -6.25 -1.45 2.14
CA THR A 223 -6.40 -0.22 2.94
C THR A 223 -5.94 1.00 2.15
N LEU A 224 -4.77 0.93 1.50
CA LEU A 224 -4.28 1.99 0.63
C LEU A 224 -5.18 2.22 -0.59
N ALA A 225 -5.71 1.17 -1.20
CA ALA A 225 -6.68 1.27 -2.30
C ALA A 225 -7.95 2.03 -1.89
N VAL A 226 -8.47 1.79 -0.69
CA VAL A 226 -9.64 2.52 -0.14
C VAL A 226 -9.30 3.99 0.09
N ILE A 227 -8.11 4.30 0.64
CA ILE A 227 -7.66 5.68 0.84
C ILE A 227 -7.57 6.42 -0.50
N ILE A 228 -6.97 5.79 -1.52
CA ILE A 228 -6.89 6.34 -2.87
C ILE A 228 -8.30 6.64 -3.41
N GLU A 229 -9.21 5.67 -3.32
CA GLU A 229 -10.57 5.82 -3.86
C GLU A 229 -11.36 6.93 -3.15
N GLN A 230 -11.24 7.06 -1.83
CA GLN A 230 -11.82 8.18 -1.08
C GLN A 230 -11.24 9.51 -1.54
N LEU A 231 -9.92 9.65 -1.65
CA LEU A 231 -9.29 10.88 -2.11
C LEU A 231 -9.73 11.27 -3.52
N ILE A 232 -9.83 10.29 -4.43
CA ILE A 232 -10.29 10.50 -5.80
C ILE A 232 -11.75 10.98 -5.83
N THR A 233 -12.62 10.38 -5.03
CA THR A 233 -14.05 10.70 -5.04
C THR A 233 -14.38 11.96 -4.24
N THR A 234 -13.91 12.06 -3.00
CA THR A 234 -14.32 13.09 -2.02
C THR A 234 -13.28 14.17 -1.74
N ALA A 235 -12.10 14.14 -2.37
CA ALA A 235 -10.96 15.06 -2.17
C ALA A 235 -10.38 15.01 -0.75
N THR A 236 -10.93 14.12 0.05
CA THR A 236 -10.73 13.99 1.48
C THR A 236 -10.81 12.51 1.77
N THR A 237 -10.10 12.08 2.79
CA THR A 237 -10.21 10.73 3.32
C THR A 237 -10.58 10.87 4.78
N ASN A 238 -11.49 10.02 5.24
CA ASN A 238 -11.83 9.97 6.65
C ASN A 238 -10.76 9.24 7.46
N MET A 239 -9.70 8.72 6.82
CA MET A 239 -8.60 7.94 7.43
C MET A 239 -9.11 6.81 8.34
N GLY A 240 -10.32 6.30 8.06
CA GLY A 240 -10.99 5.35 8.94
C GLY A 240 -11.64 5.98 10.17
N HIS A 241 -12.34 7.12 10.08
CA HIS A 241 -13.07 7.76 11.19
C HIS A 241 -13.97 6.80 12.02
N PHE A 242 -14.50 5.73 11.42
CA PHE A 242 -15.24 4.68 12.14
C PHE A 242 -14.37 3.79 13.06
N VAL A 243 -13.06 3.73 12.84
CA VAL A 243 -12.05 3.10 13.69
C VAL A 243 -11.79 3.91 14.97
N ALA A 244 -12.10 5.21 14.95
CA ALA A 244 -11.88 6.11 16.09
C ALA A 244 -12.91 5.91 17.21
N MET A 245 -13.92 5.07 17.01
CA MET A 245 -14.98 4.86 18.00
C MET A 245 -14.51 3.88 19.07
N GLU A 246 -14.11 4.48 20.19
CA GLU A 246 -13.77 3.90 21.49
C GLU A 246 -12.31 3.46 21.70
N GLN A 247 -11.56 4.45 22.23
CA GLN A 247 -10.43 4.37 23.17
C GLN A 247 -9.06 4.78 22.65
N TYR A 248 -8.78 4.83 21.34
CA TYR A 248 -7.37 4.92 20.96
C TYR A 248 -6.98 5.65 19.67
N MET A 249 -7.48 6.84 19.29
CA MET A 249 -6.71 7.93 18.59
C MET A 249 -7.51 9.23 18.54
N LEU A 250 -6.83 10.38 18.61
CA LEU A 250 -7.44 11.67 18.27
C LEU A 250 -7.73 11.72 16.76
N GLU A 251 -8.80 12.43 16.45
CA GLU A 251 -9.26 12.88 15.15
C GLU A 251 -8.15 13.05 14.09
N VAL A 252 -8.33 12.35 12.97
CA VAL A 252 -7.87 12.79 11.63
C VAL A 252 -6.35 12.88 11.44
N THR A 253 -5.58 11.81 11.71
CA THR A 253 -4.18 11.74 11.24
C THR A 253 -3.76 10.34 10.77
N ASN A 254 -2.86 10.29 9.78
CA ASN A 254 -2.16 9.09 9.26
C ASN A 254 -1.33 8.32 10.31
N LEU A 255 -1.31 8.79 11.56
CA LEU A 255 -0.55 8.24 12.69
C LEU A 255 -1.05 6.86 13.14
N GLY A 256 -2.27 6.48 12.75
CA GLY A 256 -2.79 5.12 12.81
C GLY A 256 -1.81 4.07 12.31
N LEU A 257 -1.31 4.28 11.09
CA LEU A 257 -0.41 3.37 10.37
C LEU A 257 0.94 3.20 11.07
N THR A 258 1.45 4.25 11.72
CA THR A 258 2.69 4.22 12.50
C THR A 258 2.55 3.35 13.77
N MET A 259 1.41 3.38 14.49
CA MET A 259 1.18 2.39 15.57
C MET A 259 1.01 0.98 15.00
N LEU A 260 0.20 0.87 13.94
CA LEU A 260 -0.27 -0.42 13.41
C LEU A 260 0.89 -1.33 13.05
N ALA A 261 1.96 -0.78 12.48
CA ALA A 261 3.12 -1.56 12.09
C ALA A 261 4.35 -1.39 13.00
N GLY A 262 4.31 -0.50 13.99
CA GLY A 262 5.41 -0.30 14.96
C GLY A 262 5.23 -1.02 16.30
N LEU A 263 3.99 -1.24 16.77
CA LEU A 263 3.74 -1.69 18.15
C LEU A 263 2.93 -2.98 18.30
N ASP A 264 2.04 -3.31 17.36
CA ASP A 264 1.26 -4.57 17.46
C ASP A 264 0.82 -5.06 16.07
N PRO A 265 1.63 -5.90 15.42
CA PRO A 265 1.31 -6.43 14.09
C PRO A 265 0.18 -7.47 14.09
N THR A 266 -0.25 -7.98 15.25
CA THR A 266 -1.46 -8.80 15.41
C THR A 266 -2.74 -7.97 15.28
N ARG A 267 -2.72 -6.69 15.69
CA ARG A 267 -3.86 -5.78 15.58
C ARG A 267 -4.11 -5.23 14.16
N ILE A 268 -3.16 -5.35 13.24
CA ILE A 268 -3.33 -4.99 11.82
C ILE A 268 -4.49 -5.77 11.18
N ILE A 269 -4.63 -7.07 11.52
CA ILE A 269 -5.67 -7.96 10.96
C ILE A 269 -7.06 -7.53 11.45
N TRP A 270 -7.20 -7.27 12.76
CA TRP A 270 -8.47 -6.88 13.35
C TRP A 270 -8.94 -5.52 12.81
N LEU A 271 -8.05 -4.54 12.68
CA LEU A 271 -8.41 -3.19 12.27
C LEU A 271 -8.74 -3.11 10.77
N ALA A 272 -7.97 -3.81 9.93
CA ALA A 272 -8.24 -3.79 8.51
C ALA A 272 -9.34 -4.78 8.08
N SER A 273 -9.74 -5.74 8.92
CA SER A 273 -11.04 -6.40 8.77
C SER A 273 -12.22 -5.40 8.84
N GLN A 274 -12.04 -4.24 9.48
CA GLN A 274 -13.05 -3.18 9.60
C GLN A 274 -12.94 -2.11 8.50
N PHE A 275 -11.78 -1.99 7.81
CA PHE A 275 -11.70 -1.32 6.50
C PHE A 275 -12.43 -2.13 5.42
N ILE A 276 -12.61 -3.45 5.65
CA ILE A 276 -13.33 -4.40 4.79
C ILE A 276 -14.78 -4.58 5.28
N GLN A 277 -15.50 -3.50 5.55
CA GLN A 277 -16.94 -3.50 5.26
C GLN A 277 -17.11 -3.15 3.76
N PRO A 278 -18.15 -3.67 3.07
CA PRO A 278 -18.11 -4.20 1.70
C PRO A 278 -17.91 -3.14 0.60
N ILE A 279 -16.78 -2.48 0.61
CA ILE A 279 -16.30 -1.69 -0.52
C ILE A 279 -15.44 -2.65 -1.33
N CYS A 280 -16.02 -3.15 -2.44
CA CYS A 280 -15.28 -3.74 -3.54
C CYS A 280 -14.38 -2.67 -4.18
N GLY A 281 -13.38 -2.20 -3.43
CA GLY A 281 -12.42 -1.21 -3.90
C GLY A 281 -11.76 -1.72 -5.20
N PRO A 282 -11.52 -0.85 -6.19
CA PRO A 282 -10.93 -1.27 -7.45
C PRO A 282 -9.63 -2.03 -7.21
N THR A 283 -9.54 -3.27 -7.70
CA THR A 283 -8.27 -4.05 -7.66
C THR A 283 -7.15 -3.38 -8.45
N SER A 284 -7.47 -2.35 -9.24
CA SER A 284 -6.52 -1.51 -9.98
C SER A 284 -5.50 -0.79 -9.12
N PHE A 285 -5.71 -0.66 -7.79
CA PHE A 285 -4.76 0.00 -6.89
C PHE A 285 -3.85 -0.95 -6.10
N VAL A 286 -3.89 -2.26 -6.38
CA VAL A 286 -3.07 -3.27 -5.70
C VAL A 286 -1.60 -3.24 -6.14
N GLY A 287 -1.33 -2.72 -7.35
CA GLY A 287 0.01 -2.63 -7.94
C GLY A 287 0.56 -3.97 -8.43
N GLU A 288 1.86 -4.03 -8.70
CA GLU A 288 2.52 -5.26 -9.16
C GLU A 288 2.55 -6.36 -8.09
N ILE A 289 2.34 -7.61 -8.52
CA ILE A 289 2.34 -8.78 -7.64
C ILE A 289 3.67 -9.52 -7.71
N ASP A 290 4.13 -9.97 -6.54
CA ASP A 290 5.38 -10.73 -6.37
C ASP A 290 5.20 -12.21 -6.66
N ASP A 291 6.33 -12.89 -6.85
CA ASP A 291 6.39 -14.32 -7.12
C ASP A 291 5.64 -15.12 -6.05
N GLY A 292 4.84 -16.10 -6.47
CA GLY A 292 4.07 -16.92 -5.56
C GLY A 292 3.19 -17.95 -6.25
N SER A 293 2.48 -18.76 -5.46
CA SER A 293 1.47 -19.68 -5.97
C SER A 293 0.29 -18.89 -6.54
N LEU A 294 -0.49 -19.43 -7.49
CA LEU A 294 -1.65 -18.69 -8.01
C LEU A 294 -2.73 -18.44 -6.93
N TYR A 295 -2.84 -19.29 -5.92
CA TYR A 295 -3.72 -19.07 -4.77
C TYR A 295 -3.27 -17.86 -3.97
N ASP A 296 -2.00 -17.82 -3.56
CA ASP A 296 -1.48 -16.78 -2.68
C ASP A 296 -1.22 -15.45 -3.41
N ALA A 297 -0.77 -15.52 -4.67
CA ALA A 297 -0.37 -14.34 -5.44
C ALA A 297 -1.54 -13.75 -6.23
N LEU A 298 -2.31 -14.59 -6.92
CA LEU A 298 -3.30 -14.13 -7.90
C LEU A 298 -4.76 -14.37 -7.47
N GLY A 299 -4.97 -14.87 -6.25
CA GLY A 299 -6.29 -15.12 -5.69
C GLY A 299 -7.07 -16.16 -6.48
N LEU A 300 -6.39 -17.21 -6.97
CA LEU A 300 -7.02 -18.33 -7.65
C LEU A 300 -8.15 -18.91 -6.79
N LYS A 301 -9.35 -18.97 -7.37
CA LYS A 301 -10.53 -19.58 -6.74
C LYS A 301 -11.23 -20.48 -7.73
N THR A 302 -11.68 -21.61 -7.23
CA THR A 302 -12.56 -22.52 -7.95
C THR A 302 -13.93 -22.51 -7.28
N VAL A 303 -14.98 -22.57 -8.09
CA VAL A 303 -16.37 -22.74 -7.67
C VAL A 303 -16.82 -24.09 -8.18
N ASP A 304 -17.47 -24.86 -7.31
CA ASP A 304 -17.85 -26.26 -7.53
C ASP A 304 -16.66 -27.16 -7.87
N GLU A 305 -16.94 -28.37 -8.35
CA GLU A 305 -15.97 -29.47 -8.42
C GLU A 305 -15.16 -29.51 -9.72
N ALA A 306 -15.63 -28.91 -10.83
CA ALA A 306 -14.98 -29.09 -12.14
C ALA A 306 -13.49 -28.70 -12.17
N PHE A 307 -13.10 -27.67 -11.41
CA PHE A 307 -11.73 -27.15 -11.45
C PHE A 307 -10.92 -27.40 -10.17
N VAL A 308 -11.48 -28.14 -9.21
CA VAL A 308 -10.82 -28.43 -7.93
C VAL A 308 -9.47 -29.11 -8.15
N GLY A 309 -8.46 -28.67 -7.41
CA GLY A 309 -7.09 -29.17 -7.56
C GLY A 309 -6.25 -28.45 -8.61
N SER A 310 -6.81 -27.47 -9.32
CA SER A 310 -6.03 -26.57 -10.18
C SER A 310 -5.02 -25.77 -9.39
N TYR A 311 -3.83 -25.56 -9.95
CA TYR A 311 -2.70 -24.90 -9.28
C TYR A 311 -1.79 -24.19 -10.28
N GLY A 312 -0.78 -23.49 -9.79
CA GLY A 312 0.25 -22.90 -10.65
C GLY A 312 1.13 -21.91 -9.90
N ALA A 313 1.90 -21.14 -10.66
CA ALA A 313 2.73 -20.07 -10.11
C ALA A 313 2.74 -18.82 -10.99
N TRP A 314 2.90 -17.68 -10.32
CA TRP A 314 3.22 -16.39 -10.89
C TRP A 314 4.67 -16.05 -10.60
N LYS A 315 5.37 -15.49 -11.59
CA LYS A 315 6.65 -14.81 -11.42
C LYS A 315 6.52 -13.38 -11.90
N LYS A 316 6.96 -12.44 -11.08
CA LYS A 316 7.02 -11.01 -11.39
C LYS A 316 8.01 -10.75 -12.52
N LYS A 317 9.20 -11.35 -12.48
CA LYS A 317 10.17 -11.27 -13.58
C LYS A 317 9.99 -12.46 -14.51
N GLY A 318 9.74 -12.20 -15.78
CA GLY A 318 9.46 -13.24 -16.76
C GLY A 318 9.48 -12.76 -18.20
N ASP A 319 9.09 -13.65 -19.09
CA ASP A 319 9.06 -13.50 -20.55
C ASP A 319 7.76 -12.89 -21.09
N GLY A 320 6.81 -12.56 -20.21
CA GLY A 320 5.49 -12.07 -20.58
C GLY A 320 4.51 -13.15 -20.98
N ALA A 321 4.84 -14.43 -20.81
CA ALA A 321 3.97 -15.54 -21.20
C ALA A 321 2.88 -15.82 -20.16
N VAL A 322 1.69 -16.16 -20.66
CA VAL A 322 0.60 -16.77 -19.90
C VAL A 322 0.33 -18.14 -20.50
N LYS A 323 0.67 -19.19 -19.75
CA LYS A 323 0.52 -20.59 -20.16
C LYS A 323 -0.53 -21.28 -19.30
N ILE A 324 -1.61 -21.74 -19.93
CA ILE A 324 -2.68 -22.49 -19.27
C ILE A 324 -2.67 -23.90 -19.82
N ILE A 325 -2.44 -24.87 -18.93
CA ILE A 325 -2.33 -26.29 -19.26
C ILE A 325 -3.56 -26.97 -18.69
N PHE A 326 -4.50 -27.32 -19.55
CA PHE A 326 -5.67 -28.09 -19.21
C PHE A 326 -5.31 -29.57 -19.15
N LYS A 327 -5.68 -30.23 -18.06
CA LYS A 327 -5.58 -31.68 -17.90
C LYS A 327 -6.97 -32.22 -17.59
N SER A 328 -7.57 -32.90 -18.55
CA SER A 328 -8.85 -33.56 -18.36
C SER A 328 -8.66 -34.88 -17.64
N ILE A 329 -9.31 -35.03 -16.49
CA ILE A 329 -9.61 -36.33 -15.88
C ILE A 329 -11.09 -36.68 -16.06
N ASP A 330 -11.83 -35.85 -16.81
CA ASP A 330 -13.21 -36.11 -17.18
C ASP A 330 -13.28 -37.26 -18.18
N THR A 331 -14.41 -37.95 -18.17
CA THR A 331 -14.74 -39.07 -19.06
C THR A 331 -15.40 -38.63 -20.37
N LYS A 332 -15.73 -37.34 -20.51
CA LYS A 332 -16.28 -36.79 -21.76
C LYS A 332 -15.53 -35.53 -22.17
N ASP A 333 -15.63 -35.24 -23.46
CA ASP A 333 -15.08 -34.03 -24.06
C ASP A 333 -15.82 -32.80 -23.53
N VAL A 334 -15.05 -31.73 -23.33
CA VAL A 334 -15.54 -30.45 -22.84
C VAL A 334 -14.92 -29.31 -23.61
N THR A 335 -15.61 -28.17 -23.63
CA THR A 335 -15.05 -26.91 -24.11
C THR A 335 -14.87 -26.01 -22.91
N VAL A 336 -13.67 -25.46 -22.72
CA VAL A 336 -13.43 -24.43 -21.70
C VAL A 336 -13.48 -23.07 -22.37
N VAL A 337 -14.41 -22.23 -21.93
CA VAL A 337 -14.49 -20.84 -22.37
C VAL A 337 -13.61 -20.00 -21.45
N ILE A 338 -12.80 -19.13 -22.05
CA ILE A 338 -11.91 -18.22 -21.32
C ILE A 338 -12.44 -16.81 -21.49
N HIS A 339 -12.75 -16.17 -20.38
CA HIS A 339 -13.14 -14.77 -20.26
C HIS A 339 -12.01 -13.93 -19.66
N SER A 340 -11.81 -12.71 -20.17
CA SER A 340 -10.87 -11.73 -19.60
C SER A 340 -11.57 -10.39 -19.43
N GLY A 341 -11.71 -9.93 -18.18
CA GLY A 341 -12.39 -8.68 -17.87
C GLY A 341 -13.89 -8.67 -18.19
N GLY A 342 -14.49 -9.85 -18.36
CA GLY A 342 -15.90 -10.03 -18.72
C GLY A 342 -16.13 -10.42 -20.19
N ASP A 343 -15.14 -10.20 -21.07
CA ASP A 343 -15.25 -10.53 -22.49
C ASP A 343 -14.71 -11.93 -22.79
N LYS A 344 -15.36 -12.64 -23.71
CA LYS A 344 -14.86 -13.91 -24.24
C LYS A 344 -13.65 -13.71 -25.13
N VAL A 345 -12.54 -14.35 -24.76
CA VAL A 345 -11.25 -14.26 -25.45
C VAL A 345 -10.82 -15.55 -26.12
N ALA A 346 -11.31 -16.71 -25.67
CA ALA A 346 -11.04 -18.00 -26.30
C ALA A 346 -12.07 -19.07 -25.93
N GLU A 347 -12.15 -20.10 -26.76
CA GLU A 347 -12.74 -21.41 -26.48
C GLU A 347 -11.66 -22.46 -26.73
N VAL A 348 -11.54 -23.41 -25.81
CA VAL A 348 -10.52 -24.46 -25.87
C VAL A 348 -11.22 -25.80 -25.70
N ASP A 349 -11.25 -26.59 -26.77
CA ASP A 349 -11.75 -27.95 -26.71
C ASP A 349 -10.70 -28.86 -26.04
N VAL A 350 -11.15 -29.63 -25.05
CA VAL A 350 -10.33 -30.57 -24.29
C VAL A 350 -11.04 -31.91 -24.26
N ASN A 351 -10.51 -32.88 -25.00
CA ASN A 351 -11.11 -34.21 -25.05
C ASN A 351 -10.89 -34.96 -23.73
N ALA A 352 -11.69 -36.00 -23.51
CA ALA A 352 -11.58 -36.87 -22.34
C ALA A 352 -10.16 -37.42 -22.18
N GLY A 353 -9.58 -37.28 -20.98
CA GLY A 353 -8.23 -37.75 -20.67
C GLY A 353 -7.07 -36.96 -21.30
N GLU A 354 -7.35 -35.96 -22.16
CA GLU A 354 -6.31 -35.22 -22.86
C GLU A 354 -5.70 -34.07 -22.03
N THR A 355 -4.51 -33.65 -22.47
CA THR A 355 -3.85 -32.45 -21.96
C THR A 355 -3.66 -31.47 -23.11
N VAL A 356 -4.26 -30.28 -22.98
CA VAL A 356 -4.23 -29.22 -23.99
C VAL A 356 -3.59 -27.98 -23.39
N THR A 357 -2.76 -27.27 -24.14
CA THR A 357 -2.16 -26.02 -23.70
C THR A 357 -2.71 -24.85 -24.49
N TRP A 358 -3.18 -23.83 -23.78
CA TRP A 358 -3.52 -22.53 -24.34
C TRP A 358 -2.49 -21.49 -23.89
N ASN A 359 -2.05 -20.66 -24.83
CA ASN A 359 -1.06 -19.63 -24.59
C ASN A 359 -1.63 -18.24 -24.88
N SER A 360 -1.24 -17.27 -24.07
CA SER A 360 -1.48 -15.84 -24.27
C SER A 360 -0.31 -15.05 -23.68
N THR A 361 -0.47 -13.74 -23.55
CA THR A 361 0.55 -12.85 -22.97
C THR A 361 -0.01 -12.06 -21.80
N VAL A 362 0.87 -11.72 -20.86
CA VAL A 362 0.56 -10.85 -19.72
C VAL A 362 0.01 -9.53 -20.25
N THR A 363 0.62 -8.93 -21.28
CA THR A 363 0.15 -7.68 -21.87
C THR A 363 -1.31 -7.71 -22.34
N LYS A 364 -1.80 -8.86 -22.85
CA LYS A 364 -3.19 -9.00 -23.31
C LYS A 364 -4.18 -9.15 -22.15
N LEU A 365 -3.74 -9.78 -21.06
CA LEU A 365 -4.61 -10.23 -19.98
C LEU A 365 -4.45 -9.44 -18.67
N GLN A 366 -3.41 -8.62 -18.55
CA GLN A 366 -3.06 -7.88 -17.33
C GLN A 366 -4.17 -6.92 -16.90
N ASP A 367 -4.21 -6.68 -15.60
CA ASP A 367 -5.17 -5.82 -14.91
C ASP A 367 -6.64 -6.27 -15.08
N LYS A 368 -6.86 -7.51 -15.52
CA LYS A 368 -8.19 -8.10 -15.71
C LYS A 368 -8.35 -9.40 -14.94
N VAL A 369 -9.59 -9.67 -14.55
CA VAL A 369 -9.96 -11.00 -14.03
C VAL A 369 -10.00 -11.97 -15.20
N LEU A 370 -9.25 -13.05 -15.08
CA LEU A 370 -9.35 -14.21 -15.95
C LEU A 370 -10.36 -15.17 -15.31
N TYR A 371 -11.39 -15.53 -16.07
CA TYR A 371 -12.45 -16.44 -15.64
C TYR A 371 -12.58 -17.55 -16.67
N LEU A 372 -12.71 -18.78 -16.19
CA LEU A 372 -12.84 -19.97 -16.99
C LEU A 372 -14.12 -20.68 -16.56
N ASP A 373 -14.96 -21.01 -17.52
CA ASP A 373 -16.11 -21.87 -17.34
C ASP A 373 -16.04 -23.06 -18.27
N ARG A 374 -16.44 -24.21 -17.73
CA ARG A 374 -16.47 -25.46 -18.45
C ARG A 374 -17.85 -25.66 -19.04
N TRP A 375 -17.88 -25.90 -20.35
CA TRP A 375 -19.07 -26.13 -21.13
C TRP A 375 -19.16 -27.57 -21.60
N ARG A 376 -20.37 -28.12 -21.61
CA ARG A 376 -20.69 -29.42 -22.20
C ARG A 376 -21.97 -29.29 -23.05
N PRO A 377 -21.99 -29.79 -24.30
CA PRO A 377 -23.23 -29.88 -25.06
C PRO A 377 -24.15 -30.91 -24.41
N ASN A 378 -25.40 -30.53 -24.14
CA ASN A 378 -26.44 -31.50 -23.79
C ASN A 378 -27.05 -32.14 -25.06
N VAL A 379 -27.92 -33.14 -24.90
CA VAL A 379 -28.50 -33.95 -26.01
C VAL A 379 -29.29 -33.11 -27.03
N ILE A 380 -29.62 -31.85 -26.70
CA ILE A 380 -30.37 -30.92 -27.56
C ILE A 380 -29.42 -29.83 -28.15
N GLY A 381 -28.10 -29.93 -27.92
CA GLY A 381 -27.12 -28.93 -28.36
C GLY A 381 -27.22 -27.60 -27.62
N LEU A 382 -27.94 -27.56 -26.49
CA LEU A 382 -28.09 -26.36 -25.66
C LEU A 382 -26.95 -26.28 -24.63
N SER A 383 -26.43 -25.07 -24.49
CA SER A 383 -25.36 -24.75 -23.58
C SER A 383 -25.80 -24.87 -22.12
N GLY A 384 -25.22 -25.83 -21.38
CA GLY A 384 -25.35 -25.90 -19.92
C GLY A 384 -24.08 -25.38 -19.24
N THR A 385 -24.22 -24.41 -18.33
CA THR A 385 -23.13 -23.90 -17.48
C THR A 385 -22.92 -24.73 -16.20
N GLY A 386 -23.54 -25.90 -16.11
CA GLY A 386 -23.46 -26.79 -14.95
C GLY A 386 -22.11 -27.49 -14.91
N GLY A 387 -21.22 -27.02 -14.04
CA GLY A 387 -19.91 -27.67 -13.88
C GLY A 387 -19.00 -27.03 -12.87
N GLY A 388 -19.06 -25.71 -12.75
CA GLY A 388 -18.15 -24.95 -11.92
C GLY A 388 -17.31 -23.97 -12.72
N SER A 389 -16.60 -23.11 -12.01
CA SER A 389 -15.79 -22.05 -12.62
C SER A 389 -14.46 -21.89 -11.91
N LEU A 390 -13.48 -21.34 -12.63
CA LEU A 390 -12.19 -20.97 -12.09
C LEU A 390 -11.95 -19.49 -12.37
N LYS A 391 -11.46 -18.74 -11.39
CA LYS A 391 -11.09 -17.34 -11.57
C LYS A 391 -9.81 -16.97 -10.87
N LEU A 392 -9.05 -16.06 -11.46
CA LEU A 392 -7.90 -15.40 -10.87
C LEU A 392 -7.75 -14.00 -11.46
N TRP A 393 -7.01 -13.12 -10.81
CA TRP A 393 -6.66 -11.81 -11.38
C TRP A 393 -5.26 -11.88 -12.00
N VAL A 394 -5.13 -11.51 -13.27
CA VAL A 394 -3.82 -11.47 -13.95
C VAL A 394 -3.21 -10.08 -13.70
N PRO A 395 -2.10 -9.98 -12.98
CA PRO A 395 -1.49 -8.70 -12.66
C PRO A 395 -0.69 -8.17 -13.85
N ARG A 396 -0.48 -6.86 -13.88
CA ARG A 396 0.60 -6.28 -14.67
C ARG A 396 1.97 -6.56 -14.05
N SER A 397 3.02 -6.53 -14.89
CA SER A 397 4.41 -6.52 -14.44
C SER A 397 5.30 -5.70 -15.37
N SER A 398 6.04 -4.74 -14.82
CA SER A 398 7.07 -4.02 -15.56
C SER A 398 8.31 -4.87 -15.88
N LYS A 399 8.38 -6.10 -15.37
CA LYS A 399 9.47 -7.05 -15.64
C LYS A 399 9.00 -8.23 -16.50
N GLY A 400 7.96 -8.02 -17.31
CA GLY A 400 7.36 -9.01 -18.20
C GLY A 400 6.32 -9.88 -17.52
N GLY A 401 6.67 -10.45 -16.37
CA GLY A 401 5.81 -11.42 -15.68
C GLY A 401 5.80 -12.78 -16.36
N HIS A 402 5.37 -13.83 -15.65
CA HIS A 402 5.15 -15.15 -16.23
C HIS A 402 4.11 -15.90 -15.40
N LEU A 403 3.05 -16.38 -16.05
CA LEU A 403 1.99 -17.16 -15.43
C LEU A 403 2.00 -18.57 -16.04
N THR A 404 2.18 -19.58 -15.20
CA THR A 404 1.88 -20.98 -15.57
C THR A 404 0.78 -21.51 -14.67
N MET A 405 -0.33 -21.94 -15.27
CA MET A 405 -1.48 -22.53 -14.58
C MET A 405 -1.74 -23.93 -15.11
N HIS A 406 -1.89 -24.88 -14.20
CA HIS A 406 -2.38 -26.22 -14.44
C HIS A 406 -3.85 -26.29 -14.03
N VAL A 407 -4.73 -26.38 -15.02
CA VAL A 407 -6.17 -26.48 -14.82
C VAL A 407 -6.55 -27.95 -14.85
N VAL A 408 -7.00 -28.47 -13.72
CA VAL A 408 -7.56 -29.82 -13.62
C VAL A 408 -9.03 -29.73 -14.01
N ILE A 409 -9.48 -30.59 -14.92
CA ILE A 409 -10.89 -30.69 -15.30
C ILE A 409 -11.41 -32.02 -14.77
N ASN A 410 -12.22 -31.96 -13.72
CA ASN A 410 -12.79 -33.11 -13.03
C ASN A 410 -14.08 -33.61 -13.68
N VAL A 411 -14.40 -34.88 -13.41
CA VAL A 411 -15.71 -35.46 -13.68
C VAL A 411 -16.75 -34.71 -12.84
N SER A 412 -17.88 -34.36 -13.45
CA SER A 412 -19.07 -33.84 -12.74
C SER A 412 -20.36 -34.22 -13.44
#